data_AF-A0A5S3N171-F1
#
_entry.id   AF-A0A5S3N171-F1
#
_cell.length_a   1.000
_cell.length_b   1.000
_cell.length_c   1.000
_cell.angle_alpha   90.00
_cell.angle_beta   90.00
_cell.angle_gamma   90.00
#
_symmetry.space_group_name_H-M   'P 1'
#
loop_
_entity.id
_entity.type
_entity.pdbx_description
1 polymer ?
#
loop_
_entity_poly.entity_id
_entity_poly.type
_entity_poly.pdbx_seq_one_letter_code
_entity_poly.pdbx_strand_id
1 'polypeptide(L)'
;MKNYIILIFLVFTFSCKQTGKETTSTALPKVKEVEQKETLKPIYEKEYQTNNYTFHIKAINGEVTKLHIYTKGLENNFDETFEIEGQVLSSAELDINNDNFKEYYLKILPTDDSGNIDLMGFASHKNKSIYKIEVNESNHLREVNTDKISFSDNKIERSFTSDGKENGYSYNLIYIEEINKYILENIFKDEDSKYMDFTENDELAKKIATFFKEDYLKSDVNILTENDRKFQLAEVDLNNDGKKEIFINFITPYFCGSGGCNMLLLDANFKIITKFSVMQTPLFLQKETTNNWKNMLIRSGESFRQLVYKNGKYPSNPSVVKKYPYSPSGHDWVLFDEQFSPSKTYTF
;
A
#
# COMPACT_ATOMS: atom_id res chain seq x y z
N MET A 1 -31.84 -13.88 -45.12
CA MET A 1 -31.91 -12.96 -46.28
C MET A 1 -32.17 -11.56 -45.76
N LYS A 2 -31.30 -10.61 -46.11
CA LYS A 2 -31.48 -9.17 -45.87
C LYS A 2 -32.75 -8.70 -46.58
N ASN A 3 -33.44 -7.71 -46.02
CA ASN A 3 -33.95 -6.56 -46.78
C ASN A 3 -34.28 -5.40 -45.84
N TYR A 4 -33.58 -4.28 -46.08
CA TYR A 4 -33.86 -2.93 -45.60
C TYR A 4 -34.85 -2.27 -46.58
N ILE A 5 -35.72 -1.37 -46.09
CA ILE A 5 -36.33 -0.22 -46.80
C ILE A 5 -36.75 0.77 -45.69
N ILE A 6 -35.94 1.80 -45.42
CA ILE A 6 -36.03 3.20 -45.90
C ILE A 6 -37.29 3.92 -45.37
N LEU A 7 -37.09 4.79 -44.37
CA LEU A 7 -38.08 5.75 -43.90
C LEU A 7 -37.61 7.17 -44.29
N ILE A 8 -38.35 7.81 -45.20
CA ILE A 8 -38.12 9.17 -45.68
C ILE A 8 -38.83 10.15 -44.75
N PHE A 9 -38.09 11.06 -44.12
CA PHE A 9 -38.64 12.15 -43.33
C PHE A 9 -39.03 13.32 -44.25
N LEU A 10 -40.33 13.62 -44.27
CA LEU A 10 -40.94 14.72 -45.02
C LEU A 10 -40.88 16.01 -44.18
N VAL A 11 -40.19 17.01 -44.72
CA VAL A 11 -40.07 18.37 -44.19
C VAL A 11 -41.38 19.13 -44.42
N PHE A 12 -42.00 19.62 -43.35
CA PHE A 12 -43.08 20.60 -43.45
C PHE A 12 -42.52 22.01 -43.25
N THR A 13 -42.52 22.79 -44.32
CA THR A 13 -42.41 24.24 -44.30
C THR A 13 -43.80 24.82 -43.98
N PHE A 14 -43.87 25.79 -43.07
CA PHE A 14 -45.04 26.66 -42.94
C PHE A 14 -44.65 28.13 -42.93
N SER A 15 -45.54 28.88 -43.56
CA SER A 15 -45.28 30.12 -44.30
C SER A 15 -45.27 31.36 -43.42
N CYS A 16 -44.46 32.34 -43.82
CA CYS A 16 -44.41 33.68 -43.26
C CYS A 16 -45.34 34.60 -44.06
N LYS A 17 -46.17 35.41 -43.40
CA LYS A 17 -46.95 36.48 -44.04
C LYS A 17 -46.48 37.83 -43.52
N GLN A 18 -45.89 38.61 -44.43
CA GLN A 18 -45.37 39.95 -44.22
C GLN A 18 -46.48 41.01 -44.23
N THR A 19 -46.30 42.04 -43.41
CA THR A 19 -46.72 43.42 -43.72
C THR A 19 -45.54 44.32 -43.39
N GLY A 20 -44.96 44.95 -44.42
CA GLY A 20 -43.75 45.76 -44.30
C GLY A 20 -44.02 47.23 -43.99
N LYS A 21 -42.96 47.89 -43.48
CA LYS A 21 -42.49 49.22 -43.91
C LYS A 21 -41.12 49.50 -43.30
N GLU A 22 -40.11 49.62 -44.16
CA GLU A 22 -38.87 50.39 -43.91
C GLU A 22 -39.28 51.86 -43.65
N THR A 23 -38.57 52.69 -42.88
CA THR A 23 -37.14 52.96 -42.87
C THR A 23 -36.81 53.70 -41.55
N THR A 24 -35.60 53.56 -41.01
CA THR A 24 -34.61 54.65 -40.78
C THR A 24 -33.51 54.12 -39.83
N SER A 25 -32.28 54.20 -40.33
CA SER A 25 -31.02 53.91 -39.66
C SER A 25 -30.81 54.81 -38.43
N THR A 26 -30.54 54.18 -37.28
CA THR A 26 -29.76 54.76 -36.19
C THR A 26 -29.01 53.63 -35.50
N ALA A 27 -27.68 53.75 -35.49
CA ALA A 27 -26.76 52.80 -34.90
C ALA A 27 -27.07 52.56 -33.41
N LEU A 28 -27.17 51.29 -33.02
CA LEU A 28 -27.13 50.87 -31.62
C LEU A 28 -25.68 50.53 -31.21
N PRO A 29 -25.31 50.78 -29.93
CA PRO A 29 -23.94 50.74 -29.48
C PRO A 29 -23.41 49.31 -29.39
N LYS A 30 -22.10 49.17 -29.58
CA LYS A 30 -21.33 47.96 -29.21
C LYS A 30 -21.72 47.53 -27.80
N VAL A 31 -22.41 46.39 -27.69
CA VAL A 31 -22.51 45.65 -26.44
C VAL A 31 -21.08 45.20 -26.12
N LYS A 32 -20.52 45.74 -25.05
CA LYS A 32 -19.29 45.23 -24.45
C LYS A 32 -19.56 43.80 -24.04
N GLU A 33 -18.80 42.88 -24.62
CA GLU A 33 -18.62 41.53 -24.11
C GLU A 33 -18.03 41.67 -22.71
N VAL A 34 -18.88 41.59 -21.69
CA VAL A 34 -18.45 41.46 -20.31
C VAL A 34 -18.12 39.99 -20.15
N GLU A 35 -16.84 39.67 -20.35
CA GLU A 35 -16.26 38.41 -19.92
C GLU A 35 -16.31 38.39 -18.39
N GLN A 36 -17.46 37.95 -17.85
CA GLN A 36 -17.59 37.64 -16.44
C GLN A 36 -16.75 36.39 -16.19
N LYS A 37 -15.51 36.61 -15.75
CA LYS A 37 -14.69 35.60 -15.10
C LYS A 37 -15.43 35.18 -13.84
N GLU A 38 -16.27 34.15 -13.95
CA GLU A 38 -16.95 33.53 -12.84
C GLU A 38 -15.87 32.90 -11.95
N THR A 39 -15.40 33.65 -10.97
CA THR A 39 -14.53 33.12 -9.92
C THR A 39 -15.36 32.12 -9.12
N LEU A 40 -15.27 30.85 -9.50
CA LEU A 40 -15.72 29.72 -8.69
C LEU A 40 -15.21 29.94 -7.26
N LYS A 41 -16.12 30.24 -6.32
CA LYS A 41 -15.75 30.33 -4.91
C LYS A 41 -15.22 28.95 -4.49
N PRO A 42 -14.04 28.87 -3.86
CA PRO A 42 -13.55 27.60 -3.34
C PRO A 42 -14.57 27.05 -2.34
N ILE A 43 -14.89 25.76 -2.49
CA ILE A 43 -15.84 25.04 -1.62
C ILE A 43 -15.16 24.67 -0.30
N TYR A 44 -13.82 24.60 -0.29
CA TYR A 44 -13.00 24.51 0.91
C TYR A 44 -11.82 25.50 0.82
N GLU A 45 -11.71 26.41 1.78
CA GLU A 45 -10.60 27.36 1.87
C GLU A 45 -10.07 27.41 3.30
N LYS A 46 -8.74 27.30 3.45
CA LYS A 46 -8.08 27.35 4.74
C LYS A 46 -6.74 28.07 4.63
N GLU A 47 -6.45 28.88 5.63
CA GLU A 47 -5.18 29.58 5.78
C GLU A 47 -4.58 29.24 7.14
N TYR A 48 -3.30 28.89 7.14
CA TYR A 48 -2.48 28.71 8.33
C TYR A 48 -1.42 29.80 8.38
N GLN A 49 -1.33 30.45 9.53
CA GLN A 49 -0.45 31.58 9.78
C GLN A 49 0.67 31.09 10.71
N THR A 50 1.91 31.17 10.23
CA THR A 50 3.10 30.91 11.04
C THR A 50 3.85 32.22 11.29
N ASN A 51 4.90 32.18 12.10
CA ASN A 51 5.72 33.38 12.35
C ASN A 51 6.42 33.91 11.08
N ASN A 52 6.71 33.05 10.10
CA ASN A 52 7.59 33.39 8.98
C ASN A 52 6.89 33.33 7.60
N TYR A 53 5.81 32.56 7.48
CA TYR A 53 5.09 32.36 6.23
C TYR A 53 3.62 32.02 6.47
N THR A 54 2.85 32.04 5.39
CA THR A 54 1.45 31.61 5.38
C THR A 54 1.27 30.45 4.41
N PHE A 55 0.45 29.47 4.79
CA PHE A 55 0.09 28.31 3.98
C PHE A 55 -1.38 28.37 3.62
N HIS A 56 -1.69 28.28 2.33
CA HIS A 56 -3.03 28.48 1.79
C HIS A 56 -3.50 27.22 1.07
N ILE A 57 -4.74 26.84 1.36
CA ILE A 57 -5.46 25.73 0.74
C ILE A 57 -6.71 26.30 0.10
N LYS A 58 -6.90 26.07 -1.21
CA LYS A 58 -8.12 26.42 -1.93
C LYS A 58 -8.57 25.24 -2.77
N ALA A 59 -9.71 24.65 -2.46
CA ALA A 59 -10.27 23.53 -3.19
C ALA A 59 -11.63 23.89 -3.78
N ILE A 60 -11.83 23.55 -5.06
CA ILE A 60 -13.15 23.56 -5.70
C ILE A 60 -13.62 22.11 -5.71
N ASN A 61 -14.35 21.71 -4.66
CA ASN A 61 -14.79 20.33 -4.49
C ASN A 61 -15.76 19.89 -5.60
N GLY A 62 -15.57 18.68 -6.12
CA GLY A 62 -16.42 18.06 -7.13
C GLY A 62 -16.16 16.56 -7.22
N GLU A 63 -16.55 15.93 -8.33
CA GLU A 63 -16.12 14.55 -8.62
C GLU A 63 -14.59 14.48 -8.78
N VAL A 64 -14.04 15.45 -9.51
CA VAL A 64 -12.62 15.77 -9.52
C VAL A 64 -12.44 17.15 -8.93
N THR A 65 -11.76 17.21 -7.79
CA THR A 65 -11.49 18.45 -7.08
C THR A 65 -10.21 19.10 -7.59
N LYS A 66 -10.30 20.38 -7.93
CA LYS A 66 -9.13 21.23 -8.20
C LYS A 66 -8.63 21.83 -6.90
N LEU A 67 -7.50 21.34 -6.42
CA LEU A 67 -6.86 21.73 -5.17
C LEU A 67 -5.64 22.60 -5.46
N HIS A 68 -5.72 23.89 -5.15
CA HIS A 68 -4.63 24.84 -5.23
C HIS A 68 -4.00 25.03 -3.84
N ILE A 69 -2.69 24.76 -3.75
CA ILE A 69 -1.88 24.91 -2.54
C ILE A 69 -0.78 25.91 -2.83
N TYR A 70 -0.68 26.96 -2.01
CA TYR A 70 0.42 27.91 -2.16
C TYR A 70 0.88 28.50 -0.82
N THR A 71 2.10 29.02 -0.81
CA THR A 71 2.66 29.73 0.34
C THR A 71 3.05 31.16 0.00
N LYS A 72 3.12 32.00 1.05
CA LYS A 72 3.71 33.35 0.96
C LYS A 72 4.65 33.57 2.13
N GLY A 73 5.85 34.09 1.84
CA GLY A 73 6.84 34.48 2.85
C GLY A 73 8.01 33.49 3.00
N LEU A 74 7.97 32.35 2.31
CA LEU A 74 9.09 31.42 2.26
C LEU A 74 10.18 31.93 1.31
N GLU A 75 11.42 31.50 1.54
CA GLU A 75 12.54 31.71 0.61
C GLU A 75 12.21 31.13 -0.78
N ASN A 76 11.67 29.90 -0.79
CA ASN A 76 11.12 29.26 -1.96
C ASN A 76 9.62 29.04 -1.75
N ASN A 77 8.80 29.96 -2.27
CA ASN A 77 7.35 29.81 -2.21
C ASN A 77 6.90 28.59 -3.01
N PHE A 78 5.90 27.91 -2.48
CA PHE A 78 5.23 26.80 -3.10
C PHE A 78 3.97 27.33 -3.78
N ASP A 79 3.66 26.87 -4.99
CA ASP A 79 2.45 27.26 -5.73
C ASP A 79 2.13 26.16 -6.75
N GLU A 80 1.27 25.22 -6.36
CA GLU A 80 0.90 24.07 -7.19
C GLU A 80 -0.60 23.80 -7.15
N THR A 81 -1.14 23.34 -8.28
CA THR A 81 -2.53 22.88 -8.41
C THR A 81 -2.54 21.38 -8.67
N PHE A 82 -3.35 20.66 -7.91
CA PHE A 82 -3.58 19.22 -8.02
C PHE A 82 -5.01 18.95 -8.48
N GLU A 83 -5.18 17.89 -9.26
CA GLU A 83 -6.49 17.28 -9.50
C GLU A 83 -6.55 16.02 -8.65
N ILE A 84 -7.54 15.95 -7.74
CA ILE A 84 -7.76 14.80 -6.86
C ILE A 84 -9.17 14.27 -7.09
N GLU A 85 -9.33 12.95 -7.08
CA GLU A 85 -10.64 12.30 -7.11
C GLU A 85 -11.25 12.34 -5.72
N GLY A 86 -12.45 12.90 -5.59
CA GLY A 86 -13.09 13.12 -4.28
C GLY A 86 -12.99 14.55 -3.77
N GLN A 87 -13.36 14.77 -2.52
CA GLN A 87 -13.61 16.10 -1.92
C GLN A 87 -12.73 16.34 -0.69
N VAL A 88 -12.18 17.55 -0.55
CA VAL A 88 -11.48 17.95 0.68
C VAL A 88 -12.51 18.21 1.78
N LEU A 89 -12.44 17.45 2.87
CA LEU A 89 -13.36 17.56 4.01
C LEU A 89 -12.86 18.54 5.07
N SER A 90 -11.59 18.43 5.42
CA SER A 90 -10.96 19.19 6.50
C SER A 90 -9.44 19.17 6.37
N SER A 91 -8.76 20.03 7.12
CA SER A 91 -7.31 20.02 7.25
C SER A 91 -6.86 20.39 8.65
N ALA A 92 -5.61 20.06 8.97
CA ALA A 92 -4.95 20.45 10.21
C ALA A 92 -3.50 20.88 9.97
N GLU A 93 -3.01 21.77 10.82
CA GLU A 93 -1.60 22.08 11.01
C GLU A 93 -1.10 21.30 12.24
N LEU A 94 -0.02 20.55 12.07
CA LEU A 94 0.59 19.67 13.09
C LEU A 94 2.11 19.83 13.08
N ASP A 95 2.76 19.16 14.04
CA ASP A 95 4.22 19.04 14.18
C ASP A 95 4.53 17.62 14.67
N ILE A 96 4.37 16.65 13.75
CA ILE A 96 4.29 15.22 14.09
C ILE A 96 5.64 14.68 14.55
N ASN A 97 6.71 15.12 13.91
CA ASN A 97 8.08 14.72 14.26
C ASN A 97 8.69 15.60 15.36
N ASN A 98 7.95 16.57 15.90
CA ASN A 98 8.38 17.50 16.96
C ASN A 98 9.67 18.26 16.62
N ASP A 99 9.86 18.62 15.34
CA ASP A 99 11.02 19.39 14.88
C ASP A 99 10.78 20.92 14.91
N ASN A 100 9.58 21.35 15.32
CA ASN A 100 9.08 22.73 15.34
C ASN A 100 8.80 23.33 13.95
N PHE A 101 8.98 22.56 12.89
CA PHE A 101 8.43 22.88 11.58
C PHE A 101 7.04 22.28 11.47
N LYS A 102 6.23 22.87 10.58
CA LYS A 102 4.80 22.57 10.49
C LYS A 102 4.52 21.67 9.32
N GLU A 103 3.63 20.72 9.55
CA GLU A 103 3.00 19.91 8.53
C GLU A 103 1.52 20.21 8.41
N TYR A 104 1.02 20.06 7.18
CA TYR A 104 -0.34 20.34 6.80
C TYR A 104 -0.96 19.09 6.22
N TYR A 105 -2.02 18.59 6.84
CA TYR A 105 -2.70 17.37 6.41
C TYR A 105 -4.14 17.67 6.03
N LEU A 106 -4.59 17.10 4.91
CA LEU A 106 -5.94 17.21 4.38
C LEU A 106 -6.61 15.84 4.44
N LYS A 107 -7.84 15.79 4.96
CA LYS A 107 -8.72 14.62 4.83
C LYS A 107 -9.51 14.75 3.54
N ILE A 108 -9.44 13.72 2.72
CA ILE A 108 -10.12 13.63 1.43
C ILE A 108 -11.15 12.51 1.53
N LEU A 109 -12.38 12.79 1.13
CA LEU A 109 -13.39 11.76 0.88
C LEU A 109 -13.33 11.40 -0.60
N PRO A 110 -12.81 10.24 -0.99
CA PRO A 110 -12.77 9.80 -2.38
C PRO A 110 -14.18 9.72 -2.97
N THR A 111 -14.27 9.77 -4.30
CA THR A 111 -15.50 9.47 -5.02
C THR A 111 -15.74 7.98 -5.22
N ASP A 112 -14.84 7.12 -4.74
CA ASP A 112 -15.06 5.68 -4.79
C ASP A 112 -16.21 5.26 -3.86
N ASP A 113 -16.79 4.09 -4.13
CA ASP A 113 -17.88 3.56 -3.31
C ASP A 113 -17.37 3.00 -1.96
N SER A 114 -16.09 3.23 -1.60
CA SER A 114 -15.51 2.72 -0.35
C SER A 114 -16.02 3.48 0.87
N GLY A 115 -16.30 4.78 0.73
CA GLY A 115 -16.64 5.66 1.84
C GLY A 115 -15.55 5.80 2.90
N ASN A 116 -14.32 5.39 2.59
CA ASN A 116 -13.15 5.57 3.45
C ASN A 116 -12.53 6.95 3.26
N ILE A 117 -11.57 7.34 4.10
CA ILE A 117 -10.96 8.68 4.07
C ILE A 117 -9.49 8.56 3.67
N ASP A 118 -9.07 9.33 2.68
CA ASP A 118 -7.67 9.43 2.24
C ASP A 118 -6.98 10.63 2.88
N LEU A 119 -5.65 10.58 2.95
CA LEU A 119 -4.82 11.61 3.55
C LEU A 119 -3.84 12.20 2.53
N MET A 120 -3.75 13.53 2.48
CA MET A 120 -2.73 14.24 1.71
C MET A 120 -1.94 15.19 2.62
N GLY A 121 -0.61 15.14 2.57
CA GLY A 121 0.26 15.88 3.47
C GLY A 121 1.26 16.81 2.77
N PHE A 122 1.66 17.87 3.46
CA PHE A 122 2.73 18.80 3.07
C PHE A 122 3.57 19.16 4.29
N ALA A 123 4.90 19.16 4.17
CA ALA A 123 5.83 19.47 5.26
C ALA A 123 6.66 20.72 4.93
N SER A 124 6.80 21.61 5.92
CA SER A 124 7.78 22.69 5.87
C SER A 124 9.17 22.16 6.16
N HIS A 125 10.11 22.38 5.25
CA HIS A 125 11.52 22.12 5.52
C HIS A 125 12.20 23.40 6.00
N LYS A 126 12.48 23.47 7.30
CA LYS A 126 13.23 24.57 7.92
C LYS A 126 12.64 25.96 7.69
N ASN A 127 11.32 26.06 7.43
CA ASN A 127 10.64 27.30 7.05
C ASN A 127 11.25 27.99 5.81
N LYS A 128 11.82 27.22 4.87
CA LYS A 128 12.38 27.71 3.61
C LYS A 128 11.62 27.24 2.38
N SER A 129 11.08 26.03 2.44
CA SER A 129 10.35 25.39 1.34
C SER A 129 9.25 24.47 1.89
N ILE A 130 8.29 24.12 1.03
CA ILE A 130 7.30 23.08 1.29
C ILE A 130 7.59 21.88 0.40
N TYR A 131 7.43 20.69 0.95
CA TYR A 131 7.45 19.42 0.21
C TYR A 131 6.13 18.69 0.39
N LYS A 132 5.62 18.09 -0.69
CA LYS A 132 4.53 17.12 -0.58
C LYS A 132 5.05 15.87 0.15
N ILE A 133 4.26 15.38 1.10
CA ILE A 133 4.57 14.18 1.87
C ILE A 133 4.04 12.96 1.09
N GLU A 134 4.88 11.94 0.93
CA GLU A 134 4.43 10.63 0.45
C GLU A 134 3.72 9.90 1.60
N VAL A 135 2.49 9.45 1.35
CA VAL A 135 1.68 8.75 2.34
C VAL A 135 1.64 7.27 1.98
N ASN A 136 2.18 6.44 2.86
CA ASN A 136 2.12 4.99 2.71
C ASN A 136 0.80 4.48 3.32
N GLU A 137 -0.23 4.34 2.49
CA GLU A 137 -1.54 3.89 2.95
C GLU A 137 -1.74 2.36 2.88
N SER A 138 -2.47 1.82 3.84
CA SER A 138 -2.86 0.40 3.92
C SER A 138 -4.31 0.20 3.47
N ASN A 139 -4.66 0.73 2.29
CA ASN A 139 -6.06 0.84 1.83
C ASN A 139 -6.79 -0.51 1.76
N HIS A 140 -6.07 -1.58 1.46
CA HIS A 140 -6.59 -2.94 1.29
C HIS A 140 -7.08 -3.59 2.59
N LEU A 141 -6.73 -3.05 3.76
CA LEU A 141 -7.13 -3.58 5.07
C LEU A 141 -8.48 -3.03 5.56
N ARG A 142 -9.02 -2.00 4.89
CA ARG A 142 -10.15 -1.23 5.42
C ARG A 142 -11.46 -1.73 4.84
N GLU A 143 -12.39 -2.16 5.69
CA GLU A 143 -13.78 -2.37 5.29
C GLU A 143 -14.46 -1.05 4.92
N VAL A 144 -15.42 -1.11 4.00
CA VAL A 144 -16.12 0.06 3.47
C VAL A 144 -16.88 0.83 4.55
N ASN A 145 -16.82 2.16 4.53
CA ASN A 145 -17.48 3.08 5.46
C ASN A 145 -17.09 2.89 6.94
N THR A 146 -15.94 2.30 7.22
CA THR A 146 -15.46 2.09 8.61
C THR A 146 -14.33 3.02 9.01
N ASP A 147 -13.62 3.58 8.02
CA ASP A 147 -12.42 4.38 8.24
C ASP A 147 -12.73 5.77 8.84
N LYS A 148 -11.94 6.14 9.85
CA LYS A 148 -12.01 7.40 10.57
C LYS A 148 -10.60 7.90 10.83
N ILE A 149 -10.35 9.16 10.53
CA ILE A 149 -9.09 9.85 10.87
C ILE A 149 -9.39 10.95 11.88
N SER A 150 -8.57 11.10 12.90
CA SER A 150 -8.56 12.22 13.84
C SER A 150 -7.17 12.87 13.91
N PHE A 151 -7.17 14.15 14.24
CA PHE A 151 -5.96 14.95 14.50
C PHE A 151 -6.00 15.35 15.97
N SER A 152 -4.99 14.99 16.76
CA SER A 152 -4.92 15.28 18.20
C SER A 152 -3.47 15.28 18.69
N ASP A 153 -3.08 16.22 19.54
CA ASP A 153 -1.78 16.25 20.25
C ASP A 153 -0.55 15.98 19.34
N ASN A 154 -0.45 16.67 18.20
CA ASN A 154 0.60 16.45 17.18
C ASN A 154 0.66 15.01 16.64
N LYS A 155 -0.48 14.31 16.65
CA LYS A 155 -0.63 12.98 16.07
C LYS A 155 -1.76 12.97 15.08
N ILE A 156 -1.62 12.07 14.12
CA ILE A 156 -2.72 11.61 13.28
C ILE A 156 -3.05 10.22 13.77
N GLU A 157 -4.31 10.00 14.07
CA GLU A 157 -4.82 8.70 14.45
C GLU A 157 -5.87 8.25 13.44
N ARG A 158 -5.84 6.98 13.08
CA ARG A 158 -6.80 6.34 12.20
C ARG A 158 -7.41 5.13 12.89
N SER A 159 -8.70 4.92 12.76
CA SER A 159 -9.40 3.70 13.16
C SER A 159 -10.31 3.20 12.04
N PHE A 160 -10.43 1.89 11.90
CA PHE A 160 -11.19 1.23 10.84
C PHE A 160 -11.52 -0.20 11.26
N THR A 161 -12.35 -0.90 10.47
CA THR A 161 -12.63 -2.32 10.68
C THR A 161 -11.91 -3.17 9.63
N SER A 162 -11.34 -4.29 10.08
CA SER A 162 -10.78 -5.34 9.23
C SER A 162 -11.18 -6.70 9.82
N ASP A 163 -11.73 -7.59 8.99
CA ASP A 163 -12.21 -8.92 9.40
C ASP A 163 -13.18 -8.86 10.59
N GLY A 164 -14.07 -7.88 10.60
CA GLY A 164 -15.04 -7.65 11.68
C GLY A 164 -14.45 -7.20 13.02
N LYS A 165 -13.15 -6.85 13.08
CA LYS A 165 -12.49 -6.30 14.28
C LYS A 165 -12.13 -4.83 14.08
N GLU A 166 -12.30 -4.03 15.14
CA GLU A 166 -11.80 -2.66 15.17
C GLU A 166 -10.27 -2.68 15.26
N ASN A 167 -9.64 -1.91 14.39
CA ASN A 167 -8.20 -1.73 14.30
C ASN A 167 -7.90 -0.23 14.23
N GLY A 168 -6.65 0.14 14.43
CA GLY A 168 -6.20 1.50 14.21
C GLY A 168 -4.70 1.62 14.10
N TYR A 169 -4.25 2.77 13.60
CA TYR A 169 -2.85 3.15 13.60
C TYR A 169 -2.69 4.65 13.89
N SER A 170 -1.49 5.02 14.31
CA SER A 170 -0.99 6.39 14.25
C SER A 170 -0.04 6.54 13.06
N TYR A 171 0.54 7.73 12.89
CA TYR A 171 1.53 7.96 11.84
C TYR A 171 2.82 8.55 12.41
N ASN A 172 3.94 8.16 11.82
CA ASN A 172 5.25 8.79 11.98
C ASN A 172 5.63 9.53 10.70
N LEU A 173 6.25 10.69 10.86
CA LEU A 173 6.83 11.45 9.77
C LEU A 173 8.35 11.28 9.76
N ILE A 174 8.90 10.87 8.62
CA ILE A 174 10.33 10.65 8.44
C ILE A 174 10.82 11.53 7.29
N TYR A 175 11.98 12.16 7.48
CA TYR A 175 12.70 12.85 6.41
C TYR A 175 13.88 12.00 5.94
N ILE A 176 13.93 11.68 4.65
CA ILE A 176 15.03 10.94 4.02
C ILE A 176 15.97 11.94 3.35
N GLU A 177 17.13 12.17 3.96
CA GLU A 177 18.09 13.20 3.52
C GLU A 177 18.66 12.90 2.14
N GLU A 178 18.89 11.63 1.81
CA GLU A 178 19.54 11.20 0.56
C GLU A 178 18.72 11.59 -0.69
N ILE A 179 17.41 11.67 -0.55
CA ILE A 179 16.47 11.99 -1.64
C ILE A 179 15.61 13.22 -1.37
N ASN A 180 15.87 13.93 -0.25
CA ASN A 180 15.10 15.09 0.21
C ASN A 180 13.58 14.88 0.19
N LYS A 181 13.12 13.78 0.79
CA LYS A 181 11.71 13.37 0.75
C LYS A 181 11.15 13.16 2.15
N TYR A 182 9.92 13.61 2.37
CA TYR A 182 9.14 13.28 3.57
C TYR A 182 8.22 12.11 3.29
N ILE A 183 8.23 11.11 4.18
CA ILE A 183 7.35 9.94 4.15
C ILE A 183 6.54 9.89 5.44
N LEU A 184 5.23 9.68 5.29
CA LEU A 184 4.31 9.41 6.38
C LEU A 184 4.05 7.90 6.45
N GLU A 185 4.59 7.26 7.47
CA GLU A 185 4.46 5.82 7.70
C GLU A 185 3.43 5.54 8.79
N ASN A 186 2.61 4.51 8.58
CA ASN A 186 1.64 4.08 9.58
C ASN A 186 2.31 3.24 10.69
N ILE A 187 1.77 3.34 11.91
CA ILE A 187 2.21 2.65 13.13
C ILE A 187 0.96 2.07 13.80
N PHE A 188 0.75 0.76 13.76
CA PHE A 188 -0.48 0.17 14.31
C PHE A 188 -0.61 0.41 15.82
N LYS A 189 -1.82 0.80 16.27
CA LYS A 189 -2.10 1.15 17.67
C LYS A 189 -1.97 -0.05 18.61
N ASP A 190 -2.05 -1.26 18.05
CA ASP A 190 -1.86 -2.54 18.73
C ASP A 190 -0.60 -3.25 18.20
N GLU A 191 0.53 -2.55 18.16
CA GLU A 191 1.84 -3.20 17.97
C GLU A 191 2.20 -4.05 19.20
N ASP A 192 1.93 -5.35 19.12
CA ASP A 192 2.82 -6.35 19.72
C ASP A 192 3.64 -7.10 18.65
N SER A 193 3.61 -6.67 17.39
CA SER A 193 4.51 -7.25 16.37
C SER A 193 4.70 -6.35 15.14
N LYS A 194 5.97 -6.03 14.82
CA LYS A 194 6.40 -5.54 13.48
C LYS A 194 6.22 -6.61 12.40
N TYR A 195 6.01 -7.85 12.80
CA TYR A 195 5.99 -9.03 11.95
C TYR A 195 4.56 -9.53 11.79
N MET A 196 4.34 -10.42 10.83
CA MET A 196 3.03 -11.07 10.72
C MET A 196 2.88 -12.13 11.82
N ASP A 197 1.67 -12.32 12.36
CA ASP A 197 1.37 -13.34 13.40
C ASP A 197 1.85 -14.75 13.04
N PHE A 198 1.89 -15.08 11.75
CA PHE A 198 2.38 -16.36 11.26
C PHE A 198 3.90 -16.44 11.11
N THR A 199 4.63 -15.35 11.37
CA THR A 199 6.10 -15.22 11.21
C THR A 199 6.82 -14.77 12.48
N GLU A 200 6.08 -14.52 13.56
CA GLU A 200 6.60 -14.29 14.90
C GLU A 200 5.93 -15.23 15.90
N ASN A 201 6.75 -16.07 16.54
CA ASN A 201 6.33 -16.92 17.63
C ASN A 201 7.54 -17.27 18.51
N ASP A 202 7.75 -16.49 19.57
CA ASP A 202 8.93 -16.61 20.43
C ASP A 202 9.01 -17.95 21.20
N GLU A 203 7.85 -18.51 21.57
CA GLU A 203 7.80 -19.82 22.23
C GLU A 203 8.16 -20.95 21.26
N LEU A 204 7.62 -20.89 20.03
CA LEU A 204 7.97 -21.84 18.99
C LEU A 204 9.45 -21.71 18.60
N ALA A 205 9.97 -20.50 18.48
CA ALA A 205 11.37 -20.26 18.16
C ALA A 205 12.32 -20.91 19.18
N LYS A 206 11.99 -20.85 20.48
CA LYS A 206 12.73 -21.55 21.54
C LYS A 206 12.70 -23.08 21.35
N LYS A 207 11.56 -23.65 20.99
CA LYS A 207 11.44 -25.09 20.71
C LYS A 207 12.25 -25.50 19.47
N ILE A 208 12.22 -24.68 18.41
CA ILE A 208 13.04 -24.87 17.21
C ILE A 208 14.54 -24.80 17.55
N ALA A 209 14.94 -23.85 18.40
CA ALA A 209 16.33 -23.73 18.85
C ALA A 209 16.81 -24.99 19.58
N THR A 210 15.98 -25.59 20.43
CA THR A 210 16.27 -26.89 21.06
C THR A 210 16.38 -28.00 20.02
N PHE A 211 15.42 -28.10 19.09
CA PHE A 211 15.45 -29.07 17.99
C PHE A 211 16.75 -28.98 17.17
N PHE A 212 17.24 -27.78 16.89
CA PHE A 212 18.52 -27.59 16.20
C PHE A 212 19.71 -28.11 17.00
N LYS A 213 19.80 -27.80 18.29
CA LYS A 213 20.94 -28.21 19.13
C LYS A 213 20.97 -29.71 19.39
N GLU A 214 19.81 -30.32 19.56
CA GLU A 214 19.70 -31.70 20.05
C GLU A 214 19.55 -32.74 18.94
N ASP A 215 19.01 -32.34 17.78
CA ASP A 215 18.73 -33.25 16.67
C ASP A 215 19.35 -32.75 15.36
N TYR A 216 18.80 -31.68 14.76
CA TYR A 216 19.12 -31.34 13.36
C TYR A 216 20.57 -30.90 13.11
N LEU A 217 21.16 -30.08 13.99
CA LEU A 217 22.51 -29.52 13.87
C LEU A 217 23.43 -30.00 15.01
N LYS A 218 23.10 -31.11 15.67
CA LYS A 218 23.86 -31.63 16.81
C LYS A 218 25.36 -31.76 16.55
N SER A 219 25.75 -32.16 15.34
CA SER A 219 27.16 -32.32 14.94
C SER A 219 27.87 -31.00 14.65
N ASP A 220 27.13 -29.99 14.21
CA ASP A 220 27.69 -28.72 13.72
C ASP A 220 27.59 -27.61 14.78
N VAL A 221 26.74 -27.78 15.80
CA VAL A 221 26.49 -26.75 16.81
C VAL A 221 27.76 -26.24 17.50
N ASN A 222 28.82 -27.04 17.59
CA ASN A 222 30.07 -26.60 18.23
C ASN A 222 30.97 -25.75 17.32
N ILE A 223 30.74 -25.75 16.00
CA ILE A 223 31.51 -24.98 15.02
C ILE A 223 30.78 -23.72 14.54
N LEU A 224 29.47 -23.64 14.76
CA LEU A 224 28.65 -22.46 14.40
C LEU A 224 28.90 -21.30 15.36
N THR A 225 29.23 -20.13 14.82
CA THR A 225 29.31 -18.87 15.57
C THR A 225 27.91 -18.29 15.80
N GLU A 226 27.77 -17.31 16.70
CA GLU A 226 26.47 -16.62 16.90
C GLU A 226 25.90 -16.01 15.62
N ASN A 227 26.76 -15.58 14.70
CA ASN A 227 26.34 -15.02 13.41
C ASN A 227 25.82 -16.09 12.45
N ASP A 228 26.20 -17.36 12.63
CA ASP A 228 25.74 -18.47 11.80
C ASP A 228 24.39 -19.03 12.28
N ARG A 229 24.02 -18.77 13.53
CA ARG A 229 22.85 -19.38 14.19
C ARG A 229 21.59 -18.55 14.09
N LYS A 230 21.32 -17.96 12.92
CA LYS A 230 20.14 -17.13 12.70
C LYS A 230 19.15 -17.80 11.75
N PHE A 231 17.87 -17.66 12.07
CA PHE A 231 16.78 -18.21 11.26
C PHE A 231 15.51 -17.37 11.39
N GLN A 232 14.59 -17.55 10.45
CA GLN A 232 13.22 -17.05 10.53
C GLN A 232 12.25 -18.24 10.46
N LEU A 233 11.02 -18.05 10.94
CA LEU A 233 9.97 -19.07 10.88
C LEU A 233 8.72 -18.55 10.17
N ALA A 234 7.94 -19.45 9.58
CA ALA A 234 6.57 -19.18 9.17
C ALA A 234 5.66 -20.39 9.44
N GLU A 235 4.52 -20.17 10.08
CA GLU A 235 3.53 -21.19 10.42
C GLU A 235 2.35 -21.16 9.45
N VAL A 236 2.17 -22.21 8.66
CA VAL A 236 1.10 -22.30 7.66
C VAL A 236 0.48 -23.68 7.65
N ASP A 237 -0.84 -23.75 7.68
CA ASP A 237 -1.58 -24.98 7.40
C ASP A 237 -1.59 -25.21 5.88
N LEU A 238 -0.69 -26.09 5.40
CA LEU A 238 -0.53 -26.35 3.98
C LEU A 238 -1.55 -27.35 3.46
N ASN A 239 -2.15 -28.16 4.34
CA ASN A 239 -3.02 -29.26 3.96
C ASN A 239 -4.49 -29.11 4.44
N ASN A 240 -4.78 -28.01 5.13
CA ASN A 240 -6.06 -27.65 5.74
C ASN A 240 -6.57 -28.67 6.77
N ASP A 241 -5.69 -29.32 7.53
CA ASP A 241 -6.05 -30.25 8.60
C ASP A 241 -6.19 -29.58 9.99
N GLY A 242 -5.96 -28.27 10.06
CA GLY A 242 -6.01 -27.47 11.28
C GLY A 242 -4.71 -27.47 12.08
N LYS A 243 -3.65 -28.17 11.63
CA LYS A 243 -2.32 -28.16 12.21
C LYS A 243 -1.37 -27.45 11.26
N LYS A 244 -0.73 -26.39 11.74
CA LYS A 244 0.22 -25.63 10.93
C LYS A 244 1.52 -26.43 10.75
N GLU A 245 1.98 -26.52 9.52
CA GLU A 245 3.38 -26.82 9.22
C GLU A 245 4.26 -25.60 9.48
N ILE A 246 5.55 -25.85 9.70
CA ILE A 246 6.52 -24.83 10.07
C ILE A 246 7.62 -24.76 9.02
N PHE A 247 7.69 -23.64 8.32
CA PHE A 247 8.86 -23.29 7.52
C PHE A 247 9.95 -22.71 8.41
N ILE A 248 11.19 -23.10 8.13
CA ILE A 248 12.36 -22.49 8.74
C ILE A 248 13.31 -22.03 7.65
N ASN A 249 13.42 -20.71 7.53
CA ASN A 249 14.33 -20.04 6.61
C ASN A 249 15.68 -19.80 7.29
N PHE A 250 16.74 -20.46 6.83
CA PHE A 250 18.10 -20.10 7.26
C PHE A 250 18.57 -18.90 6.44
N ILE A 251 19.21 -17.94 7.10
CA ILE A 251 19.56 -16.65 6.48
C ILE A 251 21.05 -16.34 6.53
N THR A 252 21.87 -17.27 7.03
CA THR A 252 23.30 -17.04 7.27
C THR A 252 24.16 -17.68 6.19
N PRO A 253 25.37 -17.13 5.91
CA PRO A 253 26.26 -17.67 4.89
C PRO A 253 26.62 -19.16 5.05
N TYR A 254 26.57 -19.69 6.28
CA TYR A 254 26.79 -21.11 6.51
C TYR A 254 25.76 -22.01 5.81
N PHE A 255 24.51 -21.54 5.71
CA PHE A 255 23.40 -22.27 5.09
C PHE A 255 23.04 -21.76 3.70
N CYS A 256 23.68 -20.69 3.24
CA CYS A 256 23.32 -19.97 2.02
C CYS A 256 24.44 -19.96 1.00
N GLY A 257 24.10 -20.21 -0.26
CA GLY A 257 24.97 -20.01 -1.41
C GLY A 257 24.36 -19.04 -2.42
N SER A 258 25.03 -18.84 -3.55
CA SER A 258 24.53 -17.97 -4.63
C SER A 258 23.20 -18.42 -5.23
N GLY A 259 22.85 -19.70 -5.10
CA GLY A 259 21.58 -20.26 -5.57
C GLY A 259 20.41 -20.06 -4.62
N GLY A 260 20.64 -19.59 -3.40
CA GLY A 260 19.66 -19.52 -2.32
C GLY A 260 20.14 -20.23 -1.05
N CYS A 261 19.25 -20.31 -0.08
CA CYS A 261 19.52 -20.88 1.24
C CYS A 261 18.89 -22.26 1.40
N ASN A 262 19.46 -23.05 2.32
CA ASN A 262 18.77 -24.21 2.85
C ASN A 262 17.50 -23.75 3.58
N MET A 263 16.45 -24.56 3.52
CA MET A 263 15.20 -24.32 4.25
C MET A 263 14.64 -25.65 4.74
N LEU A 264 13.91 -25.64 5.85
CA LEU A 264 13.18 -26.81 6.34
C LEU A 264 11.68 -26.58 6.28
N LEU A 265 10.94 -27.64 6.02
CA LEU A 265 9.53 -27.75 6.31
C LEU A 265 9.34 -28.87 7.33
N LEU A 266 8.78 -28.52 8.47
CA LEU A 266 8.45 -29.44 9.57
C LEU A 266 6.94 -29.58 9.70
N ASP A 267 6.48 -30.72 10.22
CA ASP A 267 5.13 -30.82 10.76
C ASP A 267 5.02 -30.14 12.13
N ALA A 268 3.80 -30.07 12.67
CA ALA A 268 3.53 -29.50 14.00
C ALA A 268 4.26 -30.21 15.17
N ASN A 269 4.84 -31.40 14.95
CA ASN A 269 5.61 -32.15 15.95
C ASN A 269 7.13 -32.10 15.68
N PHE A 270 7.60 -31.15 14.86
CA PHE A 270 8.99 -30.98 14.46
C PHE A 270 9.57 -32.14 13.62
N LYS A 271 8.73 -33.03 13.07
CA LYS A 271 9.21 -34.03 12.12
C LYS A 271 9.46 -33.36 10.78
N ILE A 272 10.65 -33.57 10.23
CA ILE A 272 11.03 -33.03 8.94
C ILE A 272 10.16 -33.65 7.83
N ILE A 273 9.35 -32.82 7.17
CA ILE A 273 8.61 -33.17 5.95
C ILE A 273 9.53 -33.05 4.75
N THR A 274 10.26 -31.93 4.63
CA THR A 274 11.17 -31.68 3.51
C THR A 274 12.37 -30.84 3.95
N LYS A 275 13.57 -31.27 3.51
CA LYS A 275 14.78 -30.44 3.52
C LYS A 275 14.96 -29.87 2.13
N PHE A 276 15.09 -28.55 2.02
CA PHE A 276 15.35 -27.86 0.77
C PHE A 276 16.78 -27.33 0.73
N SER A 277 17.43 -27.38 -0.44
CA SER A 277 18.83 -27.01 -0.58
C SER A 277 19.10 -25.60 -1.13
N VAL A 278 18.22 -25.09 -2.02
CA VAL A 278 18.42 -23.81 -2.73
C VAL A 278 17.09 -23.07 -2.88
N MET A 279 16.56 -22.60 -1.75
CA MET A 279 15.35 -21.79 -1.70
C MET A 279 15.70 -20.31 -1.75
N GLN A 280 15.01 -19.56 -2.59
CA GLN A 280 15.05 -18.10 -2.64
C GLN A 280 13.72 -17.57 -2.09
N THR A 281 13.80 -16.63 -1.16
CA THR A 281 12.65 -15.87 -0.70
C THR A 281 12.37 -14.70 -1.67
N PRO A 282 11.12 -14.21 -1.75
CA PRO A 282 9.93 -14.72 -1.06
C PRO A 282 9.38 -16.03 -1.63
N LEU A 283 8.57 -16.72 -0.84
CA LEU A 283 7.80 -17.89 -1.27
C LEU A 283 6.35 -17.51 -1.51
N PHE A 284 5.71 -18.09 -2.51
CA PHE A 284 4.32 -17.83 -2.84
C PHE A 284 3.50 -19.10 -2.70
N LEU A 285 2.59 -19.14 -1.74
CA LEU A 285 1.66 -20.24 -1.56
C LEU A 285 0.40 -19.98 -2.38
N GLN A 286 0.15 -20.84 -3.35
CA GLN A 286 -0.98 -20.70 -4.23
C GLN A 286 -2.27 -21.11 -3.52
N LYS A 287 -3.38 -20.50 -3.94
CA LYS A 287 -4.73 -20.95 -3.54
C LYS A 287 -5.02 -22.37 -4.01
N GLU A 288 -4.46 -22.76 -5.16
CA GLU A 288 -4.59 -24.11 -5.70
C GLU A 288 -3.86 -25.14 -4.84
N THR A 289 -4.51 -26.28 -4.61
CA THR A 289 -3.95 -27.42 -3.90
C THR A 289 -3.84 -28.64 -4.82
N THR A 290 -2.75 -29.39 -4.70
CA THR A 290 -2.58 -30.70 -5.33
C THR A 290 -2.31 -31.75 -4.26
N ASN A 291 -2.93 -32.93 -4.38
CA ASN A 291 -2.83 -33.99 -3.35
C ASN A 291 -3.20 -33.50 -1.94
N ASN A 292 -4.17 -32.58 -1.85
CA ASN A 292 -4.62 -31.90 -0.63
C ASN A 292 -3.60 -30.97 0.03
N TRP A 293 -2.50 -30.62 -0.64
CA TRP A 293 -1.51 -29.67 -0.15
C TRP A 293 -1.42 -28.45 -1.06
N LYS A 294 -1.22 -27.26 -0.50
CA LYS A 294 -1.00 -26.03 -1.27
C LYS A 294 0.22 -26.18 -2.18
N ASN A 295 0.06 -25.74 -3.42
CA ASN A 295 1.19 -25.62 -4.34
C ASN A 295 2.06 -24.43 -3.94
N MET A 296 3.38 -24.56 -4.05
CA MET A 296 4.30 -23.48 -3.73
C MET A 296 5.02 -23.02 -4.99
N LEU A 297 4.95 -21.73 -5.27
CA LEU A 297 5.67 -21.11 -6.36
C LEU A 297 6.90 -20.41 -5.81
N ILE A 298 8.05 -20.68 -6.43
CA ILE A 298 9.35 -20.16 -6.01
C ILE A 298 10.17 -19.74 -7.23
N ARG A 299 10.91 -18.63 -7.10
CA ARG A 299 11.86 -18.20 -8.12
C ARG A 299 13.11 -19.09 -8.10
N SER A 300 13.53 -19.58 -9.26
CA SER A 300 14.79 -20.30 -9.44
C SER A 300 15.47 -19.82 -10.71
N GLY A 301 16.46 -18.94 -10.53
CA GLY A 301 17.07 -18.16 -11.60
C GLY A 301 16.06 -17.16 -12.19
N GLU A 302 15.91 -17.15 -13.51
CA GLU A 302 15.04 -16.21 -14.23
C GLU A 302 13.57 -16.69 -14.36
N SER A 303 13.21 -17.82 -13.75
CA SER A 303 11.89 -18.43 -13.95
C SER A 303 11.34 -19.02 -12.67
N PHE A 304 10.02 -19.12 -12.58
CA PHE A 304 9.37 -19.74 -11.45
C PHE A 304 9.34 -21.28 -11.57
N ARG A 305 9.17 -21.92 -10.42
CA ARG A 305 9.02 -23.37 -10.24
C ARG A 305 7.84 -23.61 -9.33
N GLN A 306 6.94 -24.48 -9.74
CA GLN A 306 5.83 -24.92 -8.90
C GLN A 306 6.24 -26.22 -8.21
N LEU A 307 6.36 -26.17 -6.89
CA LEU A 307 6.62 -27.32 -6.04
C LEU A 307 5.27 -27.92 -5.65
N VAL A 308 5.07 -29.18 -6.04
CA VAL A 308 3.87 -29.95 -5.77
C VAL A 308 4.20 -31.04 -4.76
N TYR A 309 3.42 -31.11 -3.69
CA TYR A 309 3.57 -32.17 -2.69
C TYR A 309 3.22 -33.53 -3.28
N LYS A 310 4.11 -34.51 -3.15
CA LYS A 310 3.88 -35.87 -3.62
C LYS A 310 4.73 -36.87 -2.84
N ASN A 311 4.17 -38.04 -2.54
CA ASN A 311 4.88 -39.13 -1.85
C ASN A 311 5.51 -38.70 -0.51
N GLY A 312 4.79 -37.90 0.27
CA GLY A 312 5.20 -37.51 1.62
C GLY A 312 6.11 -36.27 1.70
N LYS A 313 6.43 -35.61 0.57
CA LYS A 313 7.33 -34.44 0.56
C LYS A 313 7.13 -33.52 -0.65
N TYR A 314 7.70 -32.33 -0.58
CA TYR A 314 7.94 -31.48 -1.76
C TYR A 314 9.27 -31.83 -2.45
N PRO A 315 9.47 -31.44 -3.72
CA PRO A 315 10.79 -31.50 -4.36
C PRO A 315 11.83 -30.71 -3.56
N SER A 316 12.87 -31.39 -3.07
CA SER A 316 13.91 -30.81 -2.21
C SER A 316 14.82 -29.78 -2.89
N ASN A 317 14.85 -29.74 -4.22
CA ASN A 317 15.65 -28.79 -4.96
C ASN A 317 14.82 -28.17 -6.08
N PRO A 318 14.40 -26.90 -5.97
CA PRO A 318 13.62 -26.22 -7.00
C PRO A 318 14.31 -26.15 -8.37
N SER A 319 15.65 -26.12 -8.42
CA SER A 319 16.39 -25.91 -9.67
C SER A 319 16.23 -27.07 -10.67
N VAL A 320 15.92 -28.28 -10.18
CA VAL A 320 15.68 -29.47 -11.00
C VAL A 320 14.19 -29.66 -11.36
N VAL A 321 13.30 -28.83 -10.82
CA VAL A 321 11.89 -28.82 -11.20
C VAL A 321 11.75 -28.12 -12.55
N LYS A 322 10.76 -28.55 -13.36
CA LYS A 322 10.48 -27.92 -14.65
C LYS A 322 10.04 -26.46 -14.44
N LYS A 323 10.38 -25.60 -15.41
CA LYS A 323 9.91 -24.21 -15.43
C LYS A 323 8.38 -24.19 -15.38
N TYR A 324 7.84 -23.36 -14.49
CA TYR A 324 6.41 -23.07 -14.45
C TYR A 324 6.14 -21.80 -15.27
N PRO A 325 5.13 -21.79 -16.16
CA PRO A 325 4.95 -20.73 -17.13
C PRO A 325 4.32 -19.45 -16.57
N TYR A 326 3.79 -19.49 -15.34
CA TYR A 326 3.09 -18.35 -14.74
C TYR A 326 3.88 -17.74 -13.58
N SER A 327 3.71 -16.43 -13.41
CA SER A 327 4.19 -15.68 -12.25
C SER A 327 3.21 -15.82 -11.07
N PRO A 328 3.61 -15.47 -9.85
CA PRO A 328 2.71 -15.37 -8.71
C PRO A 328 1.53 -14.44 -9.00
N SER A 329 0.37 -14.78 -8.46
CA SER A 329 -0.84 -13.96 -8.52
C SER A 329 -0.94 -13.04 -7.30
N GLY A 330 -1.72 -11.96 -7.39
CA GLY A 330 -1.99 -11.08 -6.24
C GLY A 330 -2.81 -11.74 -5.11
N HIS A 331 -3.28 -12.97 -5.32
CA HIS A 331 -3.98 -13.78 -4.31
C HIS A 331 -3.09 -14.85 -3.67
N ASP A 332 -1.84 -14.98 -4.11
CA ASP A 332 -0.90 -15.94 -3.52
C ASP A 332 -0.41 -15.40 -2.18
N TRP A 333 -0.40 -16.27 -1.17
CA TRP A 333 0.08 -15.88 0.16
C TRP A 333 1.60 -15.85 0.16
N VAL A 334 2.17 -14.69 0.46
CA VAL A 334 3.61 -14.45 0.44
C VAL A 334 4.22 -14.76 1.80
N LEU A 335 5.34 -15.49 1.80
CA LEU A 335 6.16 -15.76 2.99
C LEU A 335 7.56 -15.17 2.81
N PHE A 336 8.13 -14.66 3.90
CA PHE A 336 9.50 -14.16 4.00
C PHE A 336 9.86 -13.02 3.04
N ASP A 337 8.88 -12.26 2.57
CA ASP A 337 9.10 -10.98 1.90
C ASP A 337 9.37 -9.87 2.91
N GLU A 338 10.39 -9.04 2.67
CA GLU A 338 10.76 -7.97 3.59
C GLU A 338 9.71 -6.86 3.71
N GLN A 339 8.91 -6.66 2.65
CA GLN A 339 7.89 -5.61 2.58
C GLN A 339 6.50 -6.16 2.89
N PHE A 340 6.14 -7.30 2.31
CA PHE A 340 4.77 -7.84 2.35
C PHE A 340 4.53 -8.85 3.48
N SER A 341 5.58 -9.48 4.02
CA SER A 341 5.46 -10.47 5.09
C SER A 341 6.73 -10.50 5.96
N PRO A 342 7.10 -9.37 6.58
CA PRO A 342 8.34 -9.27 7.33
C PRO A 342 8.35 -10.32 8.44
N SER A 343 9.46 -11.04 8.57
CA SER A 343 9.60 -12.15 9.51
C SER A 343 10.64 -11.86 10.59
N LYS A 344 10.33 -12.20 11.84
CA LYS A 344 11.27 -12.01 12.96
C LYS A 344 12.48 -12.92 12.79
N THR A 345 13.66 -12.34 12.97
CA THR A 345 14.91 -13.10 12.99
C THR A 345 15.21 -13.57 14.41
N TYR A 346 15.42 -14.87 14.55
CA TYR A 346 15.74 -15.55 15.79
C TYR A 346 17.17 -16.07 15.79
N THR A 347 17.73 -16.26 16.99
CA THR A 347 19.03 -16.91 17.20
C THR A 347 18.83 -18.19 18.02
N PHE A 348 19.61 -19.25 17.74
CA PHE A 348 19.57 -20.49 18.52
C PHE A 348 20.87 -20.81 19.24
#